data_AF-A0A954HTY0-F1
#
_entry.id   AF-A0A954HTY0-F1
#
_cell.length_a   1.000
_cell.length_b   1.000
_cell.length_c   1.000
_cell.angle_alpha   90.00
_cell.angle_beta   90.00
_cell.angle_gamma   90.00
#
_symmetry.space_group_name_H-M   'P 1'
#
loop_
_entity.id
_entity.type
_entity.pdbx_description
1 polymer ?
#
loop_
_entity_poly.entity_id
_entity_poly.type
_entity_poly.pdbx_seq_one_letter_code
_entity_poly.pdbx_strand_id
1 'polypeptide(L)'
;LGGMNIVTEGILPSNWIYDKSDVKNIRAIHYQHGEIPQSRLRSYPFLSPVKRRILDEFLGLEVVSPLNWIDYSYDVVKNRIAGELNWRDYGGKHYESVFTRFYQGHILPEKFGFDKRRAHLSTLICSGQITRDQALAEIRTPGYDPNLLDVDRTFTLKKLGFSSDELDEYLNRPRAEHRDYAHRRSVLQKYPWLRHVRRFTSGLRRSA
;
A
#
# COMPACT_ATOMS: atom_id res chain seq x y z
N LEU A 1 13.76 7.50 10.79
CA LEU A 1 13.80 6.02 10.74
C LEU A 1 12.53 5.51 10.08
N GLY A 2 12.64 4.47 9.24
CA GLY A 2 11.53 3.78 8.60
C GLY A 2 11.49 2.30 9.00
N GLY A 3 10.28 1.73 9.06
CA GLY A 3 10.05 0.32 9.42
C GLY A 3 10.07 -0.66 8.23
N MET A 4 10.45 -0.21 7.04
CA MET A 4 10.44 -1.03 5.83
C MET A 4 11.64 -1.98 5.79
N ASN A 5 11.48 -3.13 5.13
CA ASN A 5 12.61 -4.02 4.82
C ASN A 5 12.45 -4.71 3.45
N ILE A 6 13.56 -4.90 2.75
CA ILE A 6 13.54 -5.46 1.38
C ILE A 6 13.21 -6.96 1.37
N VAL A 7 13.59 -7.68 2.44
CA VAL A 7 13.49 -9.14 2.53
C VAL A 7 12.06 -9.64 2.77
N THR A 8 11.13 -8.77 3.18
CA THR A 8 9.71 -9.11 3.34
C THR A 8 8.75 -8.18 2.60
N GLU A 9 9.19 -7.01 2.11
CA GLU A 9 8.33 -6.00 1.43
C GLU A 9 8.80 -5.60 0.02
N GLY A 10 9.84 -6.25 -0.51
CA GLY A 10 10.48 -5.86 -1.77
C GLY A 10 9.59 -5.96 -3.03
N ILE A 11 8.57 -6.83 -3.05
CA ILE A 11 7.74 -7.05 -4.24
C ILE A 11 6.31 -6.58 -3.99
N LEU A 12 5.81 -5.69 -4.85
CA LEU A 12 4.41 -5.35 -5.00
C LEU A 12 4.11 -4.96 -6.46
N PRO A 13 3.14 -5.60 -7.14
CA PRO A 13 2.83 -5.29 -8.53
C PRO A 13 2.44 -3.81 -8.71
N SER A 14 2.97 -3.17 -9.76
CA SER A 14 2.77 -1.74 -10.01
C SER A 14 1.32 -1.37 -10.32
N ASN A 15 0.53 -2.33 -10.84
CA ASN A 15 -0.90 -2.18 -11.10
C ASN A 15 -1.77 -2.37 -9.86
N TRP A 16 -1.21 -2.77 -8.71
CA TRP A 16 -1.94 -2.94 -7.44
C TRP A 16 -1.84 -1.71 -6.54
N ILE A 17 -1.05 -0.71 -6.94
CA ILE A 17 -0.81 0.50 -6.17
C ILE A 17 -0.98 1.75 -7.03
N TYR A 18 -1.35 2.81 -6.34
CA TYR A 18 -1.33 4.17 -6.88
C TYR A 18 -0.51 5.07 -5.97
N ASP A 19 -0.07 6.22 -6.49
CA ASP A 19 0.72 7.19 -5.73
C ASP A 19 -0.13 7.81 -4.61
N LYS A 20 0.10 7.35 -3.37
CA LYS A 20 -0.58 7.81 -2.15
C LYS A 20 -0.25 9.27 -1.82
N SER A 21 0.79 9.84 -2.42
CA SER A 21 1.21 11.23 -2.23
C SER A 21 0.66 12.16 -3.31
N ASP A 22 -0.13 11.65 -4.27
CA ASP A 22 -0.77 12.48 -5.30
C ASP A 22 -1.92 13.31 -4.72
N VAL A 23 -1.57 14.46 -4.14
CA VAL A 23 -2.51 15.44 -3.58
C VAL A 23 -3.53 15.91 -4.63
N LYS A 24 -3.15 15.96 -5.91
CA LYS A 24 -4.06 16.39 -6.97
C LYS A 24 -5.17 15.35 -7.17
N ASN A 25 -4.79 14.07 -7.20
CA ASN A 25 -5.73 12.95 -7.30
C ASN A 25 -6.67 12.88 -6.09
N ILE A 26 -6.12 12.95 -4.88
CA ILE A 26 -6.92 12.93 -3.64
C ILE A 26 -7.96 14.06 -3.64
N ARG A 27 -7.55 15.28 -4.01
CA ARG A 27 -8.46 16.43 -4.08
C ARG A 27 -9.52 16.27 -5.17
N ALA A 28 -9.17 15.72 -6.32
CA ALA A 28 -10.12 15.51 -7.41
C ALA A 28 -11.20 14.48 -7.05
N ILE A 29 -10.80 13.36 -6.43
CA ILE A 29 -11.74 12.34 -5.95
C ILE A 29 -12.67 12.94 -4.88
N HIS A 30 -12.11 13.66 -3.91
CA HIS A 30 -12.91 14.28 -2.85
C HIS A 30 -13.82 15.39 -3.38
N TYR A 31 -13.39 16.18 -4.36
CA TYR A 31 -14.24 17.20 -4.97
C TYR A 31 -15.49 16.60 -5.61
N GLN A 32 -15.37 15.42 -6.22
CA GLN A 32 -16.47 14.77 -6.91
C GLN A 32 -17.38 13.94 -5.98
N HIS A 33 -16.82 13.33 -4.93
CA HIS A 33 -17.52 12.33 -4.11
C HIS A 33 -17.55 12.64 -2.61
N GLY A 34 -16.88 13.71 -2.17
CA GLY A 34 -16.78 14.07 -0.77
C GLY A 34 -17.99 14.86 -0.29
N GLU A 35 -18.54 14.46 0.86
CA GLU A 35 -19.66 15.17 1.51
C GLU A 35 -19.19 16.42 2.26
N ILE A 36 -17.94 16.42 2.72
CA ILE A 36 -17.36 17.53 3.45
C ILE A 36 -16.84 18.58 2.45
N PRO A 37 -17.09 19.88 2.65
CA PRO A 37 -16.56 20.91 1.76
C PRO A 37 -15.03 20.89 1.67
N GLN A 38 -14.50 21.11 0.47
CA GLN A 38 -13.06 21.18 0.18
C GLN A 38 -12.31 22.17 1.10
N SER A 39 -12.99 23.23 1.58
CA SER A 39 -12.45 24.21 2.51
C SER A 39 -12.06 23.60 3.87
N ARG A 40 -12.76 22.55 4.32
CA ARG A 40 -12.45 21.84 5.56
C ARG A 40 -11.28 20.87 5.42
N LEU A 41 -10.97 20.40 4.21
CA LEU A 41 -9.73 19.67 3.94
C LEU A 41 -8.47 20.55 4.05
N ARG A 42 -8.60 21.89 4.16
CA ARG A 42 -7.44 22.78 4.34
C ARG A 42 -6.67 22.50 5.63
N SER A 43 -7.31 21.94 6.66
CA SER A 43 -6.64 21.53 7.90
C SER A 43 -5.87 20.21 7.76
N TYR A 44 -6.10 19.42 6.70
CA TYR A 44 -5.36 18.19 6.47
C TYR A 44 -3.97 18.50 5.88
N PRO A 45 -2.87 18.13 6.57
CA PRO A 45 -1.53 18.49 6.15
C PRO A 45 -1.06 17.59 5.00
N PHE A 46 -1.41 17.97 3.77
CA PHE A 46 -0.90 17.27 2.60
C PHE A 46 0.63 17.43 2.45
N LEU A 47 1.31 16.30 2.26
CA LEU A 47 2.74 16.25 1.94
C LEU A 47 2.91 15.83 0.47
N SER A 48 2.90 16.81 -0.43
CA SER A 48 3.13 16.54 -1.85
C SER A 48 4.58 16.13 -2.11
N PRO A 49 4.87 15.38 -3.20
CA PRO A 49 6.25 15.01 -3.57
C PRO A 49 7.21 16.19 -3.68
N VAL A 50 6.71 17.35 -4.15
CA VAL A 50 7.51 18.58 -4.28
C VAL A 50 7.82 19.15 -2.89
N LYS A 51 6.81 19.25 -2.02
CA LYS A 51 6.98 19.73 -0.65
C LYS A 51 7.92 18.80 0.13
N ARG A 52 7.76 17.48 -0.01
CA ARG A 52 8.64 16.48 0.59
C ARG A 52 10.09 16.69 0.16
N ARG A 53 10.34 16.84 -1.14
CA ARG A 53 11.70 17.06 -1.66
C ARG A 53 12.35 18.32 -1.08
N ILE A 54 11.62 19.44 -1.08
CA ILE A 54 12.14 20.71 -0.53
C ILE A 54 12.47 20.55 0.96
N LEU A 55 11.60 19.90 1.73
CA LEU A 55 11.86 19.67 3.16
C LEU A 55 13.06 18.74 3.37
N ASP A 56 13.16 17.65 2.61
CA ASP A 56 14.26 16.70 2.74
C ASP A 56 15.60 17.35 2.38
N GLU A 57 15.65 18.18 1.33
CA GLU A 57 16.87 18.92 0.94
C GLU A 57 17.23 20.03 1.93
N PHE A 58 16.24 20.81 2.39
CA PHE A 58 16.48 21.94 3.30
C PHE A 58 16.83 21.52 4.72
N LEU A 59 16.22 20.44 5.21
CA LEU A 59 16.42 19.94 6.57
C LEU A 59 17.41 18.76 6.64
N GLY A 60 17.95 18.32 5.50
CA GLY A 60 18.84 17.15 5.43
C GLY A 60 18.19 15.87 5.96
N LEU A 61 16.90 15.66 5.69
CA LEU A 61 16.17 14.49 6.24
C LEU A 61 16.51 13.23 5.47
N GLU A 62 17.05 12.25 6.19
CA GLU A 62 17.32 10.92 5.65
C GLU A 62 16.38 9.87 6.24
N VAL A 63 15.82 9.02 5.37
CA VAL A 63 15.01 7.87 5.78
C VAL A 63 15.90 6.63 5.78
N VAL A 64 16.45 6.32 6.94
CA VAL A 64 17.17 5.07 7.18
C VAL A 64 16.19 3.98 7.58
N SER A 65 16.35 2.77 7.02
CA SER A 65 15.56 1.58 7.34
C SER A 65 16.46 0.53 8.02
N PRO A 66 16.60 0.55 9.36
CA PRO A 66 17.58 -0.28 10.08
C PRO A 66 17.41 -1.78 9.88
N LEU A 67 16.17 -2.22 9.58
CA LEU A 67 15.87 -3.63 9.34
C LEU A 67 16.57 -4.18 8.08
N ASN A 68 17.05 -3.33 7.18
CA ASN A 68 17.87 -3.75 6.04
C ASN A 68 19.35 -3.95 6.40
N TRP A 69 19.77 -3.59 7.61
CA TRP A 69 21.17 -3.66 8.06
C TRP A 69 21.42 -4.83 9.02
N ILE A 70 20.42 -5.67 9.21
CA ILE A 70 20.48 -6.89 10.03
C ILE A 70 19.99 -8.07 9.20
N ASP A 71 20.36 -9.27 9.62
CA ASP A 71 19.76 -10.49 9.08
C ASP A 71 18.33 -10.63 9.61
N TYR A 72 17.38 -10.10 8.85
CA TYR A 72 15.98 -10.04 9.26
C TYR A 72 15.23 -11.30 8.79
N SER A 73 14.93 -12.19 9.73
CA SER A 73 14.02 -13.32 9.54
C SER A 73 12.66 -13.01 10.15
N TYR A 74 11.60 -13.12 9.34
CA TYR A 74 10.23 -12.78 9.76
C TYR A 74 9.77 -13.65 10.93
N ASP A 75 9.93 -14.97 10.83
CA ASP A 75 9.47 -15.92 11.85
C ASP A 75 10.25 -15.79 13.15
N VAL A 76 11.56 -15.58 13.07
CA VAL A 76 12.42 -15.36 14.25
C VAL A 76 11.98 -14.09 14.99
N VAL A 77 11.80 -12.98 14.26
CA VAL A 77 11.38 -11.71 14.86
C VAL A 77 10.00 -11.83 15.48
N LYS A 78 9.05 -12.47 14.79
CA LYS A 78 7.68 -12.68 15.27
C LYS A 78 7.64 -13.45 16.60
N ASN A 79 8.38 -14.56 16.68
CA ASN A 79 8.48 -15.36 17.91
C ASN A 79 9.15 -14.58 19.04
N ARG A 80 10.20 -13.83 18.72
CA ARG A 80 10.92 -13.01 19.70
C ARG A 80 10.04 -11.93 20.32
N ILE A 81 9.36 -11.12 19.49
CA ILE A 81 8.51 -10.04 20.01
C ILE A 81 7.27 -10.58 20.73
N ALA A 82 6.77 -11.76 20.35
CA ALA A 82 5.70 -12.43 21.09
C ALA A 82 6.15 -12.79 22.51
N GLY A 83 7.35 -13.38 22.66
CA GLY A 83 7.88 -13.79 23.96
C GLY A 83 8.41 -12.64 24.83
N GLU A 84 9.08 -11.65 24.22
CA GLU A 84 9.76 -10.58 24.95
C GLU A 84 8.87 -9.34 25.19
N LEU A 85 7.95 -9.06 24.27
CA LEU A 85 7.17 -7.81 24.27
C LEU A 85 5.66 -8.02 24.42
N ASN A 86 5.22 -9.26 24.67
CA ASN A 86 3.79 -9.64 24.69
C ASN A 86 3.05 -9.22 23.40
N TRP A 87 3.76 -9.14 22.28
CA TRP A 87 3.14 -8.84 21.00
C TRP A 87 2.21 -9.98 20.59
N ARG A 88 1.04 -9.63 20.06
CA ARG A 88 0.05 -10.62 19.61
C ARG A 88 0.06 -10.70 18.10
N ASP A 89 0.12 -11.93 17.61
CA ASP A 89 -0.03 -12.20 16.20
C ASP A 89 -1.44 -11.86 15.72
N TYR A 90 -1.51 -11.04 14.68
CA TYR A 90 -2.77 -10.63 14.06
C TYR A 90 -3.20 -11.60 12.95
N GLY A 91 -2.43 -12.65 12.69
CA GLY A 91 -2.70 -13.72 11.72
C GLY A 91 -2.27 -13.40 10.29
N GLY A 92 -2.37 -12.13 9.86
CA GLY A 92 -1.97 -11.69 8.52
C GLY A 92 -1.03 -10.49 8.50
N LYS A 93 -0.27 -10.34 7.42
CA LYS A 93 0.58 -9.17 7.22
C LYS A 93 -0.29 -7.92 7.00
N HIS A 94 0.01 -6.85 7.74
CA HIS A 94 -0.74 -5.59 7.78
C HIS A 94 -2.15 -5.65 8.41
N TYR A 95 -2.38 -6.62 9.31
CA TYR A 95 -3.65 -6.80 10.03
C TYR A 95 -3.66 -6.11 11.41
N GLU A 96 -2.84 -5.07 11.60
CA GLU A 96 -2.69 -4.38 12.90
C GLU A 96 -3.97 -3.67 13.36
N SER A 97 -4.89 -3.37 12.44
CA SER A 97 -6.20 -2.80 12.75
C SER A 97 -7.33 -3.55 12.04
N VAL A 98 -8.54 -3.47 12.59
CA VAL A 98 -9.75 -4.04 11.98
C VAL A 98 -9.94 -3.52 10.55
N PHE A 99 -9.75 -2.23 10.32
CA PHE A 99 -9.91 -1.64 8.99
C PHE A 99 -8.87 -2.15 7.99
N THR A 100 -7.58 -2.20 8.36
CA THR A 100 -6.54 -2.67 7.44
C THR A 100 -6.68 -4.15 7.13
N ARG A 101 -7.08 -4.96 8.12
CA ARG A 101 -7.44 -6.37 7.94
C ARG A 101 -8.64 -6.52 7.00
N PHE A 102 -9.74 -5.83 7.25
CA PHE A 102 -10.93 -5.83 6.39
C PHE A 102 -10.62 -5.36 4.96
N TYR A 103 -9.87 -4.27 4.80
CA TYR A 103 -9.50 -3.75 3.50
C TYR A 103 -8.62 -4.73 2.69
N GLN A 104 -7.54 -5.25 3.29
CA GLN A 104 -6.60 -6.11 2.57
C GLN A 104 -7.09 -7.55 2.41
N GLY A 105 -7.84 -8.06 3.38
CA GLY A 105 -8.32 -9.43 3.39
C GLY A 105 -9.66 -9.64 2.71
N HIS A 106 -10.50 -8.62 2.59
CA HIS A 106 -11.85 -8.75 2.01
C HIS A 106 -12.06 -7.80 0.82
N ILE A 107 -11.95 -6.47 1.02
CA ILE A 107 -12.24 -5.51 -0.07
C ILE A 107 -11.30 -5.72 -1.27
N LEU A 108 -9.99 -5.85 -1.05
CA LEU A 108 -9.02 -6.01 -2.14
C LEU A 108 -9.22 -7.32 -2.94
N PRO A 109 -9.36 -8.50 -2.33
CA PRO A 109 -9.66 -9.73 -3.04
C PRO A 109 -11.01 -9.71 -3.77
N GLU A 110 -12.10 -9.37 -3.07
CA GLU A 110 -13.46 -9.46 -3.62
C GLU A 110 -13.72 -8.44 -4.72
N LYS A 111 -13.37 -7.17 -4.48
CA LYS A 111 -13.69 -6.09 -5.43
C LYS A 111 -12.65 -5.94 -6.55
N PHE A 112 -11.37 -6.08 -6.21
CA PHE A 112 -10.28 -5.74 -7.12
C PHE A 112 -9.51 -6.96 -7.63
N GLY A 113 -9.76 -8.15 -7.09
CA GLY A 113 -9.01 -9.37 -7.42
C GLY A 113 -7.56 -9.33 -6.92
N PHE A 114 -7.25 -8.48 -5.94
CA PHE A 114 -5.89 -8.25 -5.45
C PHE A 114 -5.65 -8.98 -4.13
N ASP A 115 -5.09 -10.19 -4.22
CA ASP A 115 -4.59 -10.91 -3.04
C ASP A 115 -3.12 -10.55 -2.75
N LYS A 116 -2.91 -9.63 -1.80
CA LYS A 116 -1.57 -9.16 -1.39
C LYS A 116 -0.68 -10.26 -0.82
N ARG A 117 -1.24 -11.38 -0.33
CA ARG A 117 -0.45 -12.53 0.13
C ARG A 117 0.46 -13.04 -0.98
N ARG A 118 0.03 -12.99 -2.25
CA ARG A 118 0.87 -13.38 -3.40
C ARG A 118 2.16 -12.58 -3.48
N ALA A 119 2.08 -11.25 -3.27
CA ALA A 119 3.24 -10.36 -3.31
C ALA A 119 4.16 -10.56 -2.11
N HIS A 120 3.59 -10.70 -0.91
CA HIS A 120 4.33 -10.96 0.33
C HIS A 120 5.06 -12.31 0.27
N LEU A 121 4.36 -13.39 -0.09
CA LEU A 121 4.94 -14.73 -0.21
C LEU A 121 6.01 -14.80 -1.31
N SER A 122 5.80 -14.12 -2.44
CA SER A 122 6.83 -14.02 -3.48
C SER A 122 8.10 -13.35 -2.95
N THR A 123 7.97 -12.32 -2.11
CA THR A 123 9.12 -11.68 -1.49
C THR A 123 9.87 -12.64 -0.55
N LEU A 124 9.14 -13.42 0.25
CA LEU A 124 9.75 -14.41 1.16
C LEU A 124 10.45 -15.57 0.41
N ILE A 125 9.95 -15.96 -0.76
CA ILE A 125 10.66 -16.90 -1.64
C ILE A 125 11.97 -16.27 -2.13
N CYS A 126 11.92 -15.03 -2.61
CA CYS A 126 13.09 -14.33 -3.14
C CYS A 126 14.16 -14.06 -2.07
N SER A 127 13.78 -13.91 -0.80
CA SER A 127 14.70 -13.77 0.33
C SER A 127 15.14 -15.11 0.94
N GLY A 128 14.66 -16.24 0.42
CA GLY A 128 15.05 -17.57 0.89
C GLY A 128 14.44 -17.98 2.24
N GLN A 129 13.44 -17.24 2.75
CA GLN A 129 12.81 -17.54 4.04
C GLN A 129 11.80 -18.69 3.94
N ILE A 130 11.15 -18.88 2.78
CA ILE A 130 10.22 -19.99 2.53
C ILE A 130 10.45 -20.60 1.15
N THR A 131 10.00 -21.82 0.95
CA THR A 131 9.95 -22.48 -0.36
C THR A 131 8.70 -22.08 -1.14
N ARG A 132 8.74 -22.31 -2.46
CA ARG A 132 7.56 -22.16 -3.33
C ARG A 132 6.40 -23.05 -2.88
N ASP A 133 6.67 -24.27 -2.43
CA ASP A 133 5.63 -25.21 -2.02
C ASP A 133 4.94 -24.75 -0.74
N GLN A 134 5.69 -24.21 0.23
CA GLN A 134 5.13 -23.57 1.43
C GLN A 134 4.24 -22.38 1.06
N ALA A 135 4.70 -21.51 0.14
CA ALA A 135 3.89 -20.39 -0.33
C ALA A 135 2.60 -20.82 -1.06
N LEU A 136 2.66 -21.91 -1.84
CA LEU A 136 1.48 -22.44 -2.52
C LEU A 136 0.52 -23.14 -1.56
N ALA A 137 1.01 -23.75 -0.48
CA ALA A 137 0.15 -24.27 0.58
C ALA A 137 -0.57 -23.12 1.30
N GLU A 138 0.16 -22.06 1.65
CA GLU A 138 -0.39 -20.88 2.34
C GLU A 138 -1.43 -20.14 1.50
N ILE A 139 -1.20 -19.95 0.19
CA ILE A 139 -2.16 -19.21 -0.65
C ILE A 139 -3.50 -19.97 -0.84
N ARG A 140 -3.50 -21.29 -0.66
CA ARG A 140 -4.70 -22.14 -0.76
C ARG A 140 -5.59 -22.04 0.47
N THR A 141 -5.05 -21.63 1.62
CA THR A 141 -5.87 -21.37 2.80
C THR A 141 -6.66 -20.07 2.60
N PRO A 142 -7.87 -19.95 3.17
CA PRO A 142 -8.57 -18.68 3.20
C PRO A 142 -7.72 -17.61 3.88
N GLY A 143 -7.56 -16.45 3.24
CA GLY A 143 -6.79 -15.34 3.82
C GLY A 143 -7.51 -14.63 4.98
N TYR A 144 -8.74 -15.05 5.26
CA TYR A 144 -9.63 -14.46 6.25
C TYR A 144 -10.46 -15.55 6.91
N ASP A 145 -10.50 -15.57 8.24
CA ASP A 145 -11.43 -16.41 8.99
C ASP A 145 -12.88 -15.91 8.79
N PRO A 146 -13.83 -16.77 8.36
CA PRO A 146 -15.21 -16.33 8.08
C PRO A 146 -15.94 -15.71 9.28
N ASN A 147 -15.74 -16.24 10.50
CA ASN A 147 -16.39 -15.69 11.70
C ASN A 147 -15.81 -14.32 12.03
N LEU A 148 -14.49 -14.15 11.88
CA LEU A 148 -13.84 -12.86 12.07
C LEU A 148 -14.28 -11.84 11.02
N LEU A 149 -14.52 -12.28 9.79
CA LEU A 149 -14.97 -11.42 8.70
C LEU A 149 -16.32 -10.78 9.03
N ASP A 150 -17.27 -11.53 9.57
CA ASP A 150 -18.59 -11.00 9.92
C ASP A 150 -18.52 -9.96 11.05
N VAL A 151 -17.66 -10.21 12.04
CA VAL A 151 -17.41 -9.26 13.15
C VAL A 151 -16.76 -7.99 12.62
N ASP A 152 -15.70 -8.11 11.82
CA ASP A 152 -14.97 -6.98 11.26
C ASP A 152 -15.78 -6.19 10.22
N ARG A 153 -16.64 -6.88 9.44
CA ARG A 153 -17.63 -6.28 8.54
C ARG A 153 -18.58 -5.40 9.34
N THR A 154 -19.23 -5.96 10.36
CA THR A 154 -20.17 -5.22 11.23
C THR A 154 -19.50 -4.01 11.88
N PHE A 155 -18.29 -4.19 12.41
CA PHE A 155 -17.54 -3.11 13.04
C PHE A 155 -17.16 -2.01 12.04
N THR A 156 -16.60 -2.39 10.90
CA THR A 156 -16.17 -1.44 9.86
C THR A 156 -17.34 -0.64 9.33
N LEU A 157 -18.46 -1.30 9.00
CA LEU A 157 -19.66 -0.64 8.46
C LEU A 157 -20.23 0.39 9.46
N LYS A 158 -20.34 0.01 10.73
CA LYS A 158 -20.76 0.94 11.80
C LYS A 158 -19.85 2.16 11.89
N LYS A 159 -18.53 1.99 11.75
CA LYS A 159 -17.56 3.10 11.83
C LYS A 159 -17.58 4.01 10.60
N LEU A 160 -17.88 3.45 9.43
CA LEU A 160 -17.99 4.20 8.18
C LEU A 160 -19.38 4.80 7.97
N GLY A 161 -20.39 4.39 8.75
CA GLY A 161 -21.78 4.81 8.55
C GLY A 161 -22.45 4.13 7.36
N PHE A 162 -21.99 2.94 6.98
CA PHE A 162 -22.53 2.16 5.85
C PHE A 162 -23.52 1.12 6.34
N SER A 163 -24.56 0.86 5.55
CA SER A 163 -25.40 -0.32 5.62
C SER A 163 -24.74 -1.53 4.94
N SER A 164 -25.28 -2.73 5.17
CA SER A 164 -24.80 -3.93 4.47
C SER A 164 -25.07 -3.84 2.97
N ASP A 165 -26.24 -3.34 2.58
CA ASP A 165 -26.64 -3.22 1.17
C ASP A 165 -25.74 -2.25 0.41
N GLU A 166 -25.35 -1.11 1.02
CA GLU A 166 -24.40 -0.17 0.42
C GLU A 166 -23.01 -0.78 0.24
N LEU A 167 -22.57 -1.67 1.15
CA LEU A 167 -21.32 -2.39 0.98
C LEU A 167 -21.42 -3.38 -0.19
N ASP A 168 -22.50 -4.14 -0.27
CA ASP A 168 -22.68 -5.13 -1.33
C ASP A 168 -22.81 -4.44 -2.70
N GLU A 169 -23.52 -3.31 -2.77
CA GLU A 169 -23.53 -2.45 -3.95
C GLU A 169 -22.11 -1.93 -4.27
N TYR A 170 -21.38 -1.45 -3.27
CA TYR A 170 -20.01 -1.00 -3.43
C TYR A 170 -19.08 -2.10 -3.94
N LEU A 171 -19.20 -3.34 -3.46
CA LEU A 171 -18.35 -4.45 -3.91
C LEU A 171 -18.67 -4.80 -5.38
N ASN A 172 -19.95 -4.85 -5.73
CA ASN A 172 -20.42 -5.25 -7.06
C ASN A 172 -20.27 -4.17 -8.15
N ARG A 173 -20.24 -2.88 -7.80
CA ARG A 173 -20.12 -1.81 -8.81
C ARG A 173 -18.77 -1.90 -9.56
N PRO A 174 -18.70 -1.46 -10.83
CA PRO A 174 -17.45 -1.40 -11.57
C PRO A 174 -16.35 -0.62 -10.82
N ARG A 175 -15.10 -1.07 -10.92
CA ARG A 175 -13.97 -0.35 -10.31
C ARG A 175 -13.77 0.99 -11.02
N ALA A 176 -13.59 2.06 -10.25
CA ALA A 176 -13.17 3.35 -10.77
C ALA A 176 -11.65 3.44 -10.72
N GLU A 177 -11.01 3.92 -11.79
CA GLU A 177 -9.56 4.04 -11.85
C GLU A 177 -9.13 5.41 -11.30
N HIS A 178 -8.01 5.45 -10.57
CA HIS A 178 -7.42 6.72 -10.15
C HIS A 178 -7.13 7.65 -11.34
N ARG A 179 -6.87 7.09 -12.52
CA ARG A 179 -6.58 7.84 -13.75
C ARG A 179 -7.80 8.52 -14.36
N ASP A 180 -9.00 8.12 -13.97
CA ASP A 180 -10.27 8.78 -14.36
C ASP A 180 -10.40 10.15 -13.70
N TYR A 181 -9.67 10.37 -12.61
CA TYR A 181 -9.62 11.64 -11.89
C TYR A 181 -8.37 12.45 -12.26
N ALA A 182 -8.45 13.76 -12.03
CA ALA A 182 -7.31 14.64 -12.26
C ALA A 182 -6.14 14.25 -11.35
N HIS A 183 -5.00 13.90 -11.95
CA HIS A 183 -3.82 13.40 -11.24
C HIS A 183 -2.55 14.11 -11.69
N ARG A 184 -1.45 13.88 -10.95
CA ARG A 184 -0.12 14.36 -11.31
C ARG A 184 0.43 13.51 -12.45
N ARG A 185 0.76 14.17 -13.56
CA ARG A 185 1.48 13.55 -14.68
C ARG A 185 2.98 13.76 -14.52
N SER A 186 3.77 12.76 -14.88
CA SER A 186 5.23 12.93 -14.95
C SER A 186 5.60 13.95 -16.04
N VAL A 187 6.79 14.56 -15.95
CA VAL A 187 7.26 15.52 -16.97
C VAL A 187 7.22 14.90 -18.38
N LEU A 188 7.60 13.63 -18.50
CA LEU A 188 7.56 12.88 -19.77
C LEU A 188 6.15 12.52 -20.24
N GLN A 189 5.16 12.45 -19.35
CA GLN A 189 3.75 12.28 -19.74
C GLN A 189 3.14 13.62 -20.12
N LYS A 190 3.56 14.72 -19.49
CA LYS A 190 3.12 16.08 -19.81
C LYS A 190 3.74 16.59 -21.11
N TYR A 191 4.99 16.20 -21.38
CA TYR A 191 5.75 16.57 -22.58
C TYR A 191 6.38 15.31 -23.21
N PRO A 192 5.60 14.53 -23.98
CA PRO A 192 6.08 13.28 -24.58
C PRO A 192 7.33 13.45 -25.45
N TRP A 193 7.49 14.61 -26.10
CA TRP A 193 8.64 14.93 -26.96
C TRP A 193 9.99 14.88 -26.21
N LEU A 194 10.00 15.16 -24.89
CA LEU A 194 11.22 15.06 -24.05
C LEU A 194 11.76 13.62 -23.95
N ARG A 195 10.95 12.60 -24.26
CA ARG A 195 11.41 11.20 -24.33
C ARG A 195 12.50 11.01 -25.39
N HIS A 196 12.43 11.77 -26.49
CA HIS A 196 13.42 11.71 -27.56
C HIS A 196 14.72 12.43 -27.16
N VAL A 197 14.63 13.53 -26.39
CA VAL A 197 15.80 14.27 -25.89
C VAL A 197 16.56 13.48 -24.81
N ARG A 198 15.84 12.80 -23.91
CA ARG A 198 16.44 12.00 -22.84
C ARG A 198 17.29 10.83 -23.35
N ARG A 199 17.01 10.31 -24.56
CA ARG A 199 17.78 9.24 -25.19
C ARG A 199 19.20 9.68 -25.56
N PHE A 200 19.40 10.96 -25.86
CA PHE A 200 20.70 11.53 -26.21
C PHE A 200 21.56 11.88 -24.99
N THR A 201 20.95 12.19 -23.85
CA THR A 201 21.69 12.59 -22.64
C THR A 201 22.05 11.43 -21.70
N SER A 202 21.38 10.27 -21.81
CA SER A 202 21.72 9.08 -21.01
C SER A 202 22.99 8.35 -21.46
N GLY A 203 23.50 8.63 -22.66
CA GLY A 203 24.79 8.11 -23.15
C GLY A 203 26.01 8.76 -22.48
N LEU A 204 25.86 9.99 -21.96
CA LEU A 204 26.95 10.77 -21.37
C LEU A 204 27.21 10.46 -19.88
N ARG A 205 26.35 9.66 -19.23
CA ARG A 205 26.48 9.30 -17.80
C ARG A 205 27.11 7.92 -17.53
N ARG A 206 27.59 7.21 -18.56
CA ARG A 206 28.31 5.93 -18.42
C ARG A 206 29.83 6.07 -18.49
N SER A 207 30.35 7.30 -18.47
CA SER A 207 31.78 7.60 -18.52
C SER A 207 32.11 8.66 -17.46
N ALA A 208 32.01 8.27 -16.19
CA ALA A 208 32.61 8.94 -15.04
C ALA A 208 32.73 7.91 -13.91
#